data_AF-A0AAD1SG94-F1
#
_entry.id   AF-A0AAD1SG94-F1
#
_cell.length_a   1.000
_cell.length_b   1.000
_cell.length_c   1.000
_cell.angle_alpha   90.00
_cell.angle_beta   90.00
_cell.angle_gamma   90.00
#
_symmetry.space_group_name_H-M   'P 1'
#
loop_
_entity.id
_entity.type
_entity.pdbx_description
1 polymer ?
#
loop_
_entity_poly.entity_id
_entity_poly.type
_entity_poly.pdbx_seq_one_letter_code
_entity_poly.pdbx_strand_id
1 'polypeptide(L)'
;SFRAEENTVLVNKLCQYYQCIFGGAAKKSSRAQKENRWRKIVAAVNAVGGNNRTEDVVKKRYYDIRRMVKRKVKAAAASRKTGGGSQEPDLLPYEEELLQFLGRENLLGIEGTPGTETSEVTWVHRK
;
A
#
# COMPACT_ATOMS: atom_id res chain seq x y z
N SER A 1 6.64 8.04 13.54
CA SER A 1 6.68 8.46 12.11
C SER A 1 7.49 7.45 11.29
N PHE A 2 7.38 7.44 9.96
CA PHE A 2 8.20 6.61 9.05
C PHE A 2 9.19 7.49 8.28
N ARG A 3 10.47 7.11 8.30
CA ARG A 3 11.57 7.72 7.53
C ARG A 3 11.44 7.39 6.04
N ALA A 4 12.14 8.15 5.20
CA ALA A 4 12.15 7.96 3.75
C ALA A 4 12.66 6.56 3.34
N GLU A 5 13.73 6.08 3.96
CA GLU A 5 14.28 4.72 3.75
C GLU A 5 13.24 3.64 4.05
N GLU A 6 12.51 3.77 5.16
CA GLU A 6 11.46 2.82 5.57
C GLU A 6 10.29 2.80 4.59
N ASN A 7 9.88 3.97 4.10
CA ASN A 7 8.84 4.08 3.06
C ASN A 7 9.31 3.48 1.73
N THR A 8 10.58 3.69 1.39
CA THR A 8 11.21 3.14 0.16
C THR A 8 11.22 1.62 0.20
N VAL A 9 11.71 1.02 1.29
CA VAL A 9 11.72 -0.45 1.46
C VAL A 9 10.30 -1.02 1.48
N LEU A 10 9.36 -0.34 2.15
CA LEU A 10 7.95 -0.74 2.15
C LEU A 10 7.39 -0.82 0.73
N VAL A 11 7.54 0.25 -0.08
CA VAL A 11 7.01 0.29 -1.45
C VAL A 11 7.69 -0.75 -2.32
N ASN A 12 9.02 -0.82 -2.33
CA ASN A 12 9.78 -1.78 -3.13
C ASN A 12 9.35 -3.23 -2.88
N LYS A 13 9.29 -3.63 -1.60
CA LYS A 13 8.87 -5.00 -1.24
C LYS A 13 7.40 -5.24 -1.53
N LEU A 14 6.54 -4.23 -1.37
CA LEU A 14 5.14 -4.36 -1.70
C LEU A 14 4.93 -4.56 -3.20
N CYS A 15 5.63 -3.82 -4.07
CA CYS A 15 5.58 -3.99 -5.52
C CYS A 15 5.99 -5.41 -5.93
N GLN A 16 7.06 -5.96 -5.33
CA GLN A 16 7.50 -7.36 -5.55
C GLN A 16 6.42 -8.39 -5.18
N TYR A 17 5.62 -8.13 -4.14
CA TYR A 17 4.59 -9.05 -3.66
C TYR A 17 3.17 -8.67 -4.09
N TYR A 18 3.02 -7.61 -4.87
CA TYR A 18 1.73 -7.00 -5.14
C TYR A 18 0.76 -7.97 -5.77
N GLN A 19 1.19 -8.75 -6.76
CA GLN A 19 0.34 -9.72 -7.45
C GLN A 19 -0.26 -10.76 -6.48
N CYS A 20 0.47 -11.14 -5.43
CA CYS A 20 0.02 -12.08 -4.41
C CYS A 20 -0.92 -11.42 -3.38
N ILE A 21 -0.67 -10.17 -3.01
CA ILE A 21 -1.42 -9.47 -1.97
C ILE A 21 -2.71 -8.85 -2.53
N PHE A 22 -2.60 -8.13 -3.65
CA PHE A 22 -3.68 -7.29 -4.22
C PHE A 22 -3.96 -7.55 -5.71
N GLY A 23 -2.98 -8.01 -6.48
CA GLY A 23 -3.08 -8.14 -7.93
C GLY A 23 -3.72 -9.45 -8.42
N GLY A 24 -3.41 -9.84 -9.66
CA GLY A 24 -4.10 -10.92 -10.36
C GLY A 24 -3.99 -12.30 -9.70
N ALA A 25 -2.93 -12.54 -8.91
CA ALA A 25 -2.75 -13.79 -8.16
C ALA A 25 -3.40 -13.77 -6.77
N ALA A 26 -3.99 -12.66 -6.32
CA ALA A 26 -4.50 -12.50 -4.97
C ALA A 26 -5.69 -13.42 -4.65
N LYS A 27 -6.54 -13.72 -5.65
CA LYS A 27 -7.66 -14.68 -5.49
C LYS A 27 -7.20 -16.13 -5.30
N LYS A 28 -6.04 -16.47 -5.86
CA LYS A 28 -5.43 -17.82 -5.78
C LYS A 28 -4.47 -17.96 -4.60
N SER A 29 -4.10 -16.84 -3.97
CA SER A 29 -3.18 -16.82 -2.83
C SER A 29 -3.93 -17.06 -1.52
N SER A 30 -3.50 -18.03 -0.74
CA SER A 30 -4.07 -18.32 0.57
C SER A 30 -3.79 -17.20 1.58
N ARG A 31 -4.56 -17.17 2.67
CA ARG A 31 -4.34 -16.24 3.79
C ARG A 31 -2.90 -16.33 4.32
N ALA A 32 -2.42 -17.55 4.58
CA ALA A 32 -1.07 -17.80 5.08
C ALA A 32 0.02 -17.30 4.11
N GLN A 33 -0.20 -17.41 2.80
CA GLN A 33 0.73 -16.86 1.80
C GLN A 33 0.78 -15.34 1.88
N LYS A 34 -0.37 -14.67 1.97
CA LYS A 34 -0.45 -13.20 2.09
C LYS A 34 0.19 -12.71 3.38
N GLU A 35 -0.11 -13.34 4.52
CA GLU A 35 0.51 -13.05 5.81
C GLU A 35 2.03 -13.25 5.76
N ASN A 36 2.52 -14.29 5.09
CA ASN A 36 3.95 -14.47 4.91
C ASN A 36 4.59 -13.34 4.08
N ARG A 37 3.91 -12.83 3.04
CA ARG A 37 4.41 -11.67 2.28
C ARG A 37 4.45 -10.41 3.14
N TRP A 38 3.40 -10.16 3.93
CA TRP A 38 3.38 -9.03 4.85
C TRP A 38 4.46 -9.13 5.92
N ARG A 39 4.67 -10.30 6.53
CA ARG A 39 5.77 -10.52 7.48
C ARG A 39 7.13 -10.22 6.87
N LYS A 40 7.37 -10.60 5.60
CA LYS A 40 8.61 -10.26 4.89
C LYS A 40 8.78 -8.76 4.65
N ILE A 41 7.69 -8.03 4.40
CA ILE A 41 7.73 -6.56 4.28
C ILE A 41 8.06 -5.95 5.64
N VAL A 42 7.36 -6.36 6.70
CA VAL A 42 7.58 -5.87 8.08
C VAL A 42 9.02 -6.08 8.52
N ALA A 43 9.57 -7.28 8.31
CA ALA A 43 10.95 -7.59 8.65
C ALA A 43 11.94 -6.65 7.92
N ALA A 44 11.73 -6.38 6.63
CA ALA A 44 12.59 -5.49 5.87
C ALA A 44 12.50 -4.03 6.34
N VAL A 45 11.28 -3.55 6.66
CA VAL A 45 11.06 -2.20 7.20
C VAL A 45 11.74 -2.04 8.56
N ASN A 46 11.55 -3.00 9.46
CA ASN A 46 12.11 -2.97 10.80
C ASN A 46 13.66 -3.04 10.76
N ALA A 47 14.23 -3.81 9.83
CA ALA A 47 15.67 -3.93 9.65
C ALA A 47 16.34 -2.59 9.30
N VAL A 48 15.73 -1.76 8.46
CA VAL A 48 16.27 -0.42 8.13
C VAL A 48 15.85 0.65 9.14
N GLY A 49 14.74 0.45 9.83
CA GLY A 49 14.20 1.40 10.80
C GLY A 49 14.81 1.33 12.19
N GLY A 50 15.40 0.19 12.57
CA GLY A 50 15.86 -0.07 13.94
C GLY A 50 14.70 -0.10 14.95
N ASN A 51 13.49 -0.40 14.49
CA ASN A 51 12.26 -0.36 15.28
C ASN A 51 11.45 -1.65 15.11
N ASN A 52 10.45 -1.87 15.97
CA ASN A 52 9.64 -3.08 15.96
C ASN A 52 8.19 -2.79 15.55
N ARG A 53 7.98 -2.37 14.30
CA ARG A 53 6.63 -2.12 13.79
C ARG A 53 5.87 -3.42 13.58
N THR A 54 4.56 -3.36 13.84
CA THR A 54 3.63 -4.45 13.58
C THR A 54 3.16 -4.44 12.13
N GLU A 55 2.62 -5.58 11.68
CA GLU A 55 2.02 -5.71 10.36
C GLU A 55 0.90 -4.68 10.10
N ASP A 56 0.04 -4.43 11.09
CA ASP A 56 -1.04 -3.44 10.98
C ASP A 56 -0.50 -2.02 10.72
N VAL A 57 0.54 -1.62 11.46
CA VAL A 57 1.18 -0.30 11.28
C VAL A 57 1.78 -0.15 9.89
N VAL A 58 2.40 -1.21 9.37
CA VAL A 58 3.01 -1.22 8.02
C VAL A 58 1.92 -1.21 6.93
N LYS A 59 0.84 -1.97 7.10
CA LYS A 59 -0.33 -1.93 6.19
C LYS A 59 -0.96 -0.55 6.15
N LYS A 60 -1.24 0.03 7.32
CA LYS A 60 -1.78 1.39 7.43
C LYS A 60 -0.88 2.40 6.72
N ARG A 61 0.44 2.29 6.90
CA ARG A 61 1.39 3.17 6.23
C ARG A 61 1.33 3.05 4.71
N TYR A 62 1.20 1.84 4.15
CA TYR A 62 0.99 1.67 2.71
C TYR A 62 -0.26 2.43 2.23
N TYR A 63 -1.40 2.27 2.91
CA TYR A 63 -2.62 2.97 2.53
C TYR A 63 -2.48 4.49 2.62
N ASP A 64 -1.77 5.00 3.62
CA ASP A 64 -1.46 6.43 3.76
C ASP A 64 -0.62 6.94 2.56
N ILE A 65 0.42 6.20 2.18
CA ILE A 65 1.25 6.53 1.00
C ILE A 65 0.37 6.53 -0.25
N ARG A 66 -0.40 5.47 -0.48
CA ARG A 66 -1.30 5.36 -1.64
C ARG A 66 -2.30 6.52 -1.70
N ARG A 67 -2.89 6.90 -0.58
CA ARG A 67 -3.80 8.06 -0.46
C ARG A 67 -3.09 9.37 -0.80
N MET A 68 -1.86 9.54 -0.33
CA MET A 68 -1.05 10.73 -0.60
C MET A 68 -0.68 10.86 -2.07
N VAL A 69 -0.24 9.77 -2.71
CA VAL A 69 0.02 9.72 -4.16
C VAL A 69 -1.24 10.08 -4.94
N LYS A 70 -2.37 9.45 -4.61
CA LYS A 70 -3.67 9.74 -5.25
C LYS A 70 -4.04 11.23 -5.16
N ARG A 71 -3.84 11.84 -3.98
CA ARG A 71 -4.11 13.27 -3.77
C ARG A 71 -3.21 14.15 -4.64
N LYS A 72 -1.90 13.88 -4.66
CA LYS A 72 -0.91 14.64 -5.45
C LYS A 72 -1.19 14.56 -6.95
N VAL A 73 -1.49 13.35 -7.45
CA VAL A 73 -1.87 13.14 -8.86
C VAL A 73 -3.17 13.86 -9.22
N LYS A 74 -4.20 13.81 -8.36
CA LYS A 74 -5.46 14.54 -8.59
C LYS A 74 -5.26 16.06 -8.61
N ALA A 75 -4.44 16.60 -7.70
CA ALA A 75 -4.14 18.03 -7.65
C ALA A 75 -3.46 18.50 -8.94
N ALA A 76 -2.41 17.77 -9.39
CA ALA A 76 -1.73 18.05 -10.65
C ALA A 76 -2.67 17.99 -11.87
N ALA A 77 -3.59 17.01 -11.90
CA ALA A 77 -4.58 16.90 -12.96
C ALA A 77 -5.64 18.03 -12.94
N ALA A 78 -5.99 18.55 -11.75
CA ALA A 78 -6.92 19.66 -11.61
C ALA A 78 -6.31 20.98 -12.09
N SER A 79 -5.05 21.27 -11.78
CA SER A 79 -4.35 22.47 -12.24
C SER A 79 -4.33 22.58 -13.77
N ARG A 80 -4.18 21.45 -14.47
CA ARG A 80 -4.25 21.39 -15.95
C ARG A 80 -5.58 21.87 -16.52
N LYS A 81 -6.69 21.71 -15.79
CA LYS A 81 -8.04 22.07 -16.26
C LYS A 81 -8.33 23.56 -16.15
N THR A 82 -7.65 24.28 -15.26
CA THR A 82 -7.92 25.69 -14.94
C THR A 82 -7.03 26.65 -15.73
N GLY A 83 -6.32 26.19 -16.76
CA GLY A 83 -5.45 27.03 -17.61
C GLY A 83 -4.11 27.43 -16.97
N GLY A 84 -3.82 26.98 -15.74
CA GLY A 84 -2.57 27.20 -15.02
C GLY A 84 -1.48 26.18 -15.36
N GLY A 85 -1.11 26.03 -16.63
CA GLY A 85 0.02 25.20 -17.07
C GLY A 85 -0.03 23.70 -16.73
N SER A 86 0.83 22.90 -17.37
CA SER A 86 1.00 21.50 -16.97
C SER A 86 1.92 21.39 -15.77
N GLN A 87 1.36 21.19 -14.58
CA GLN A 87 2.15 20.83 -13.40
C GLN A 87 2.25 19.30 -13.28
N GLU A 88 3.47 18.81 -13.09
CA GLU A 88 3.69 17.42 -12.69
C GLU A 88 3.45 17.26 -11.18
N PRO A 89 2.94 16.11 -10.73
CA PRO A 89 2.77 15.87 -9.30
C PRO A 89 4.14 15.86 -8.60
N ASP A 90 4.30 16.66 -7.55
CA ASP A 90 5.49 16.66 -6.70
C ASP A 90 5.52 15.38 -5.85
N LEU A 91 6.25 14.37 -6.31
CA LEU A 91 6.32 13.04 -5.71
C LEU A 91 7.72 12.78 -5.14
N LEU A 92 7.76 12.14 -3.98
CA LEU A 92 9.00 11.57 -3.45
C LEU A 92 9.37 10.30 -4.25
N PRO A 93 10.65 9.86 -4.23
CA PRO A 93 11.07 8.70 -5.04
C PRO A 93 10.23 7.43 -4.81
N TYR A 94 9.89 7.11 -3.56
CA TYR A 94 9.04 5.95 -3.24
C TYR A 94 7.57 6.15 -3.65
N GLU A 95 7.10 7.39 -3.78
CA GLU A 95 5.76 7.71 -4.26
C GLU A 95 5.68 7.57 -5.77
N GLU A 96 6.73 8.02 -6.47
CA GLU A 96 6.89 7.86 -7.91
C GLU A 96 6.98 6.38 -8.29
N GLU A 97 7.78 5.59 -7.58
CA GLU A 97 7.85 4.14 -7.78
C GLU A 97 6.47 3.47 -7.66
N LEU A 98 5.71 3.83 -6.63
CA LEU A 98 4.35 3.31 -6.44
C LEU A 98 3.42 3.75 -7.59
N LEU A 99 3.54 4.99 -8.04
CA LEU A 99 2.75 5.50 -9.17
C LEU A 99 3.09 4.79 -10.47
N GLN A 100 4.38 4.59 -10.76
CA GLN A 100 4.84 3.89 -11.95
C GLN A 100 4.39 2.43 -11.95
N PHE A 101 4.48 1.75 -10.81
CA PHE A 101 4.08 0.35 -10.68
C PHE A 101 2.57 0.15 -10.82
N LEU A 102 1.76 0.98 -10.16
CA LEU A 102 0.31 0.85 -10.22
C LEU A 102 -0.27 1.39 -11.52
N GLY A 103 0.33 2.41 -12.11
CA GLY A 103 -0.28 3.20 -13.17
C GLY A 103 -1.31 4.20 -12.63
N ARG A 104 -1.51 5.29 -13.38
CA ARG A 104 -2.44 6.38 -13.01
C ARG A 104 -3.88 5.88 -12.92
N GLU A 105 -4.29 4.97 -13.80
CA GLU A 105 -5.64 4.43 -13.83
C GLU A 105 -6.00 3.61 -12.58
N ASN A 106 -5.12 2.70 -12.15
CA ASN A 106 -5.37 1.85 -10.98
C ASN A 106 -5.29 2.61 -9.65
N LEU A 107 -4.66 3.78 -9.62
CA LEU A 107 -4.68 4.68 -8.46
C LEU A 107 -5.97 5.52 -8.37
N LEU A 108 -6.60 5.81 -9.52
CA LEU A 108 -7.69 6.77 -9.61
C LEU A 108 -9.11 6.15 -9.60
N GLY A 109 -9.33 4.88 -9.98
CA GLY A 109 -10.66 4.20 -9.90
C GLY A 109 -10.63 2.82 -9.23
N ILE A 110 -11.75 2.13 -8.92
CA ILE A 110 -12.96 2.54 -8.18
C ILE A 110 -12.76 2.02 -6.75
N GLU A 111 -13.26 2.76 -5.78
CA GLU A 111 -13.12 2.53 -4.35
C GLU A 111 -13.68 1.15 -3.91
N GLY A 112 -12.79 0.17 -3.72
CA GLY A 112 -13.06 -1.01 -2.91
C GLY A 112 -12.16 -0.95 -1.69
N THR A 113 -12.67 -0.42 -0.58
CA THR A 113 -12.02 -0.51 0.73
C THR A 113 -11.98 -1.97 1.19
N PRO A 114 -10.82 -2.61 1.41
CA PRO A 114 -10.76 -3.82 2.21
C PRO A 114 -10.49 -3.41 3.66
N GLY A 115 -11.56 -3.15 4.38
CA GLY A 115 -11.62 -3.18 5.84
C GLY A 115 -13.03 -3.67 6.13
N THR A 116 -13.27 -4.80 6.76
CA THR A 116 -12.65 -5.35 7.96
C THR A 116 -12.81 -6.87 7.94
N GLU A 117 -11.73 -7.59 8.20
CA GLU A 117 -11.87 -8.95 8.73
C GLU A 117 -11.94 -8.82 10.26
N THR A 118 -13.06 -9.23 10.86
CA THR A 118 -13.04 -9.76 12.22
C THR A 118 -13.93 -10.99 12.24
N SER A 119 -13.29 -12.14 12.34
CA SER A 119 -13.93 -13.39 12.72
C SER A 119 -14.54 -13.23 14.11
N GLU A 120 -15.85 -13.41 14.24
CA GLU A 120 -16.40 -13.88 15.51
C GLU A 120 -16.19 -15.39 15.57
N VAL A 121 -15.19 -15.78 16.35
CA VAL A 121 -15.06 -17.12 16.89
C VAL A 121 -16.09 -17.26 17.99
N THR A 122 -17.12 -18.07 17.78
CA THR A 122 -17.89 -18.67 18.88
C THR A 122 -17.64 -20.18 18.89
N TRP A 123 -16.66 -20.58 19.70
CA TRP A 123 -16.64 -21.93 20.27
C TRP A 123 -17.75 -22.03 21.31
N VAL A 124 -18.45 -23.18 21.35
CA VAL A 124 -19.25 -23.81 22.44
C VAL A 124 -20.47 -24.47 21.79
N HIS A 125 -20.79 -25.76 21.93
CA HIS A 125 -20.26 -26.86 22.73
C HIS A 125 -20.65 -28.18 22.08
N ARG A 126 -19.85 -29.22 22.32
CA ARG A 126 -20.19 -30.63 22.07
C ARG A 126 -21.30 -31.08 23.02
N LYS A 127 -22.30 -31.82 22.53
CA LYS A 127 -22.81 -33.05 23.14
C LYS A 127 -23.24 -33.99 22.02
#